data_AF-A0A919YX55-F1
#
_entry.id   AF-A0A919YX55-F1
#
_cell.length_a   1.000
_cell.length_b   1.000
_cell.length_c   1.000
_cell.angle_alpha   90.00
_cell.angle_beta   90.00
_cell.angle_gamma   90.00
#
_symmetry.space_group_name_H-M   'P 1'
#
loop_
_entity.id
_entity.type
_entity.pdbx_description
1 polymer ?
#
loop_
_entity_poly.entity_id
_entity_poly.type
_entity_poly.pdbx_seq_one_letter_code
_entity_poly.pdbx_strand_id
1 'polypeptide(L)' 'MTTVQLVKPIMKLEINKVLVVCDSNNIASKKVILKNGGIPDEDYIEEDGSVINRFWIEP' A
#
# COMPACT_ATOMS: atom_id res chain seq x y z
N MET A 1 -3.91 -15.32 -7.12
CA MET A 1 -3.74 -15.47 -5.67
C MET A 1 -2.26 -15.28 -5.36
N THR A 2 -1.81 -14.03 -5.28
CA THR A 2 -0.54 -13.69 -4.62
C THR A 2 -0.87 -12.51 -3.71
N THR A 3 -1.13 -12.88 -2.46
CA THR A 3 -1.55 -12.02 -1.37
C THR A 3 -0.36 -11.14 -0.97
N VAL A 4 -0.62 -9.85 -0.80
CA VAL A 4 0.29 -8.85 -0.20
C VAL A 4 1.02 -9.46 1.01
N GLN A 5 2.30 -9.75 0.82
CA GLN A 5 3.16 -10.42 1.81
C GLN A 5 3.93 -9.37 2.63
N LEU A 6 3.27 -8.46 3.34
CA LEU A 6 4.02 -7.43 4.11
C LEU A 6 3.42 -6.98 5.45
N VAL A 7 2.30 -7.55 5.90
CA VAL A 7 1.64 -7.07 7.15
C VAL A 7 1.94 -7.91 8.39
N LYS A 8 2.67 -9.03 8.28
CA LYS A 8 2.72 -10.05 9.35
C LYS A 8 3.73 -9.88 10.51
N PRO A 9 4.72 -8.96 10.51
CA PRO A 9 5.46 -8.71 11.76
C PRO A 9 5.51 -7.23 12.18
N ILE A 10 4.57 -6.39 11.76
CA ILE A 10 4.57 -4.95 12.11
C ILE A 10 4.23 -4.73 13.59
N MET A 11 3.40 -5.58 14.20
CA MET A 11 2.98 -5.44 15.60
C MET A 11 4.10 -5.63 16.65
N LYS A 12 5.33 -5.97 16.25
CA LYS A 12 6.48 -6.14 17.16
C LYS A 12 7.57 -5.07 17.02
N LEU A 13 7.43 -4.18 16.03
CA LEU A 13 8.36 -3.08 15.80
C LEU A 13 7.61 -1.79 16.04
N GLU A 14 8.24 -0.81 16.68
CA GLU A 14 7.71 0.55 16.85
C GLU A 14 7.64 1.26 15.48
N ILE A 15 6.77 0.77 14.60
CA ILE A 15 6.65 1.26 13.24
C ILE A 15 5.80 2.52 13.29
N ASN A 16 6.48 3.67 13.24
CA ASN A 16 5.85 4.98 13.23
C ASN A 16 5.10 5.28 11.92
N LYS A 17 5.46 4.64 10.79
CA LYS A 17 4.75 4.72 9.50
C LYS A 17 4.92 3.45 8.68
N VAL A 18 3.86 2.99 8.02
CA VAL A 18 3.86 1.82 7.13
C VAL A 18 3.64 2.28 5.69
N LEU A 19 4.49 1.83 4.77
CA LEU A 19 4.26 1.97 3.33
C LEU A 19 3.41 0.80 2.83
N VAL A 20 2.26 1.11 2.25
CA VAL A 20 1.36 0.16 1.61
C VAL A 20 1.28 0.48 0.13
N VAL A 21 1.44 -0.53 -0.72
CA VAL A 21 1.38 -0.37 -2.18
C VAL A 21 0.30 -1.28 -2.75
N CYS A 22 -0.37 -0.82 -3.80
CA CYS A 22 -1.32 -1.64 -4.55
C CYS A 22 -1.33 -1.26 -6.03
N ASP A 23 -1.70 -2.19 -6.90
CA ASP A 23 -1.89 -1.89 -8.31
C ASP A 23 -2.97 -0.83 -8.51
N SER A 24 -2.76 0.09 -9.45
CA SER A 24 -3.71 1.14 -9.81
C SER A 24 -5.05 0.60 -10.30
N ASN A 25 -5.05 -0.60 -10.91
CA ASN A 25 -6.25 -1.29 -11.35
C ASN A 25 -7.04 -1.92 -10.18
N ASN A 26 -6.46 -1.99 -8.98
CA ASN A 26 -7.07 -2.60 -7.81
C ASN A 26 -7.82 -1.55 -6.97
N ILE A 27 -8.93 -1.07 -7.53
CA ILE A 27 -9.80 -0.06 -6.91
C ILE A 27 -10.30 -0.51 -5.53
N ALA A 28 -10.54 -1.81 -5.34
CA ALA A 28 -10.98 -2.36 -4.07
C ALA A 28 -9.92 -2.15 -2.98
N SER A 29 -8.66 -2.53 -3.25
CA SER A 29 -7.54 -2.30 -2.33
C SER A 29 -7.33 -0.82 -2.05
N LYS A 30 -7.36 0.03 -3.09
CA LYS A 30 -7.25 1.49 -2.93
C LYS A 30 -8.28 2.06 -1.97
N LYS A 31 -9.55 1.65 -2.10
CA LYS A 31 -10.63 2.07 -1.18
C LYS A 31 -10.39 1.60 0.26
N VAL A 32 -9.92 0.37 0.43
CA VAL A 32 -9.60 -0.18 1.76
C VAL A 32 -8.45 0.61 2.40
N ILE A 33 -7.38 0.89 1.66
CA ILE A 33 -6.21 1.63 2.15
C ILE A 33 -6.61 3.05 2.57
N LEU A 34 -7.33 3.78 1.72
CA LEU A 34 -7.82 5.12 2.04
C LEU A 34 -8.74 5.13 3.27
N LYS A 35 -9.61 4.11 3.43
CA LYS A 35 -10.49 3.98 4.60
C LYS A 35 -9.72 3.75 5.91
N ASN A 36 -8.53 3.15 5.84
CA ASN A 36 -7.67 2.91 7.00
C ASN A 36 -6.64 4.04 7.23
N GLY A 37 -6.85 5.23 6.66
CA GLY A 37 -5.96 6.38 6.87
C GLY A 37 -4.74 6.42 5.96
N GLY A 38 -4.74 5.67 4.86
CA GLY A 38 -3.68 5.74 3.86
C GLY A 38 -3.62 7.10 3.16
N ILE A 39 -2.45 7.74 3.21
CA ILE A 39 -2.13 8.99 2.53
C ILE A 39 -1.42 8.64 1.22
N PRO A 40 -1.96 9.01 0.04
CA PRO A 40 -1.33 8.72 -1.24
C PRO A 40 0.04 9.41 -1.37
N ASP A 41 1.00 8.67 -1.91
CA ASP A 41 2.35 9.11 -2.28
C ASP A 41 2.51 9.06 -3.81
N GLU A 42 3.69 9.37 -4.33
CA GLU A 42 3.97 9.29 -5.76
C GLU A 42 3.78 7.87 -6.32
N ASP A 43 3.03 7.79 -7.42
CA ASP A 43 2.78 6.55 -8.15
C ASP A 43 4.05 6.08 -8.85
N TYR A 44 4.31 4.77 -8.80
CA TYR A 44 5.44 4.15 -9.50
C TYR A 44 4.95 3.48 -10.78
N ILE A 45 5.64 3.74 -11.90
CA ILE A 45 5.35 3.11 -13.18
C ILE A 45 6.42 2.05 -13.42
N GLU A 46 5.99 0.80 -13.51
CA GLU A 46 6.86 -0.33 -13.83
C GLU A 46 7.22 -0.34 -15.33
N GLU A 47 8.31 -1.03 -15.67
CA GLU A 47 8.80 -1.12 -17.06
C GLU A 47 7.79 -1.79 -18.02
N ASP A 48 6.85 -2.57 -17.48
CA ASP A 48 5.76 -3.20 -18.23
C ASP A 48 4.54 -2.27 -18.45
N GLY A 49 4.58 -1.04 -17.91
CA GLY A 49 3.49 -0.07 -17.96
C GLY A 49 2.46 -0.20 -16.83
N SER A 50 2.66 -1.13 -15.89
CA SER A 50 1.83 -1.25 -14.69
C SER A 50 2.08 -0.07 -13.76
N VAL A 51 0.99 0.59 -13.33
CA VAL A 51 1.08 1.68 -12.36
C VAL A 51 0.77 1.14 -10.97
N ILE A 52 1.70 1.32 -10.05
CA ILE A 52 1.57 0.98 -8.63
C ILE A 52 1.27 2.26 -7.85
N ASN A 53 0.13 2.27 -7.16
CA ASN A 53 -0.21 3.32 -6.21
C ASN A 53 0.46 3.04 -4.86
N ARG A 54 1.07 4.08 -4.28
CA ARG A 54 1.77 4.03 -2.99
C ARG A 54 1.01 4.85 -1.95
N PHE A 55 0.95 4.34 -0.72
CA PHE A 55 0.24 4.98 0.39
C PHE A 55 1.01 4.84 1.69
N TRP A 56 1.09 5.91 2.46
CA TRP A 56 1.62 5.91 3.82
C TRP A 56 0.48 5.81 4.83
N ILE A 57 0.58 4.88 5.78
CA ILE A 57 -0.34 4.75 6.91
C ILE A 57 0.43 5.04 8.20
N GLU A 58 -0.10 5.96 8.99
CA GLU A 58 0.36 6.25 10.35
C GLU A 58 -0.63 5.60 11.35
N PRO A 59 -0.16 4.87 12.37
CA PRO A 59 -1.03 4.21 13.35
C PRO A 59 -1.69 5.18 14.35
#